data_AF-A0A7V0TAU7-F1
#
_entry.id   AF-A0A7V0TAU7-F1
#
_cell.length_a   1.000
_cell.length_b   1.000
_cell.length_c   1.000
_cell.angle_alpha   90.00
_cell.angle_beta   90.00
_cell.angle_gamma   90.00
#
_symmetry.space_group_name_H-M   'P 1'
#
loop_
_entity.id
_entity.type
_entity.pdbx_description
1 polymer ?
#
loop_
_entity_poly.entity_id
_entity_poly.type
_entity_poly.pdbx_seq_one_letter_code
_entity_poly.pdbx_strand_id
1 'polypeptide(L)'
;MSKRKPVSANRISLVLNGIISILAVVVLLFVYSFFETAKREETRQIVYSGSIEDIPVALLEGQEKAKKQVNMVVQILNGCGAKGIANEMKSYLTGLGIDVRSTGNADNFGYTKSKVLIHHDQYSQADQFVKLIGGLMIPEYRKLMPGQEYDYTLILGEDFLDLQPFAATNLSANIEILNGCGASGLSHRFQQYMSANGYEVKSVGNAEHFDYPRTKIIVHNRLNRKAVSLSEKLGVAAADVQYSDEFGNNKIDVTLILGNDYFHLTPYKNLEIR
;
A
#
# COMPACT_ATOMS: atom_id res chain seq x y z
N MET A 1 -61.61 -46.17 -18.54
CA MET A 1 -61.41 -45.68 -17.16
C MET A 1 -60.11 -46.28 -16.62
N SER A 2 -59.04 -45.49 -16.52
CA SER A 2 -57.72 -45.94 -16.06
C SER A 2 -57.39 -45.29 -14.72
N LYS A 3 -57.29 -46.09 -13.65
CA LYS A 3 -56.87 -45.64 -12.31
C LYS A 3 -55.34 -45.48 -12.30
N ARG A 4 -54.82 -44.25 -12.25
CA ARG A 4 -53.41 -44.00 -11.93
C ARG A 4 -53.23 -43.99 -10.41
N LYS A 5 -52.43 -44.94 -9.89
CA LYS A 5 -52.01 -44.98 -8.47
C LYS A 5 -51.05 -43.81 -8.19
N PRO A 6 -51.16 -43.07 -7.07
CA PRO A 6 -50.18 -42.06 -6.69
C PRO A 6 -48.93 -42.76 -6.12
N VAL A 7 -47.78 -42.58 -6.78
CA VAL A 7 -46.49 -43.09 -6.28
C VAL A 7 -45.62 -41.90 -5.85
N SER A 8 -45.31 -41.89 -4.55
CA SER A 8 -44.02 -41.44 -3.97
C SER A 8 -43.74 -39.97 -3.60
N ALA A 9 -44.74 -39.16 -3.21
CA ALA A 9 -44.43 -37.90 -2.50
C ALA A 9 -43.63 -38.13 -1.19
N ASN A 10 -43.89 -39.25 -0.49
CA ASN A 10 -43.20 -39.60 0.75
C ASN A 10 -41.76 -40.09 0.58
N ARG A 11 -41.34 -40.58 -0.59
CA ARG A 11 -39.96 -41.05 -0.78
C ARG A 11 -39.02 -39.91 -1.12
N ILE A 12 -39.50 -38.93 -1.90
CA ILE A 12 -38.71 -37.76 -2.29
C ILE A 12 -38.42 -36.88 -1.05
N SER A 13 -39.40 -36.67 -0.17
CA SER A 13 -39.17 -35.94 1.10
C SER A 13 -38.22 -36.69 2.06
N LEU A 14 -38.29 -38.02 2.11
CA LEU A 14 -37.37 -38.85 2.90
C LEU A 14 -35.93 -38.79 2.37
N VAL A 15 -35.76 -38.83 1.05
CA VAL A 15 -34.45 -38.68 0.40
C VAL A 15 -33.90 -37.27 0.62
N LEU A 16 -34.74 -36.23 0.47
CA LEU A 16 -34.34 -34.84 0.69
C LEU A 16 -33.90 -34.59 2.13
N ASN A 17 -34.68 -35.06 3.12
CA ASN A 17 -34.33 -34.95 4.53
C ASN A 17 -33.06 -35.72 4.88
N GLY A 18 -32.83 -36.87 4.22
CA GLY A 18 -31.57 -37.61 4.31
C GLY A 18 -30.38 -36.80 3.80
N ILE A 19 -30.51 -36.17 2.63
CA ILE A 19 -29.47 -35.32 2.05
C ILE A 19 -29.18 -34.10 2.95
N ILE A 20 -30.21 -33.44 3.47
CA ILE A 20 -30.05 -32.30 4.39
C ILE A 20 -29.31 -32.72 5.66
N SER A 21 -29.62 -33.90 6.20
CA SER A 21 -28.96 -34.45 7.39
C SER A 21 -27.47 -34.72 7.13
N ILE A 22 -27.14 -35.31 5.97
CA ILE A 22 -25.75 -35.55 5.57
C ILE A 22 -25.01 -34.21 5.38
N LEU A 23 -25.64 -33.24 4.73
CA LEU A 23 -25.04 -31.92 4.50
C LEU A 23 -24.76 -31.19 5.83
N ALA A 24 -25.67 -31.28 6.80
CA ALA A 24 -25.49 -30.69 8.12
C ALA A 24 -24.28 -31.30 8.86
N VAL A 25 -24.08 -32.62 8.77
CA VAL A 25 -22.90 -33.28 9.34
C VAL A 25 -21.62 -32.81 8.66
N VAL A 26 -21.61 -32.68 7.33
CA VAL A 26 -20.44 -32.17 6.58
C VAL A 26 -20.11 -30.74 6.98
N VAL A 27 -21.12 -29.87 7.15
CA VAL A 27 -20.92 -28.49 7.62
C VAL A 27 -20.36 -28.48 9.04
N LEU A 28 -20.85 -29.32 9.94
CA LEU A 28 -20.31 -29.43 11.30
C LEU A 28 -18.86 -29.91 11.32
N LEU A 29 -18.51 -30.89 10.46
CA LEU A 29 -17.12 -31.34 10.30
C LEU A 29 -16.23 -30.26 9.70
N PHE A 30 -16.74 -29.45 8.77
CA PHE A 30 -16.01 -28.32 8.20
C PHE A 30 -15.78 -27.22 9.23
N VAL A 31 -16.80 -26.87 10.02
CA VAL A 31 -16.70 -25.91 11.13
C VAL A 31 -15.73 -26.42 12.19
N TYR A 32 -15.79 -27.71 12.54
CA TYR A 32 -14.82 -28.34 13.45
C TYR A 32 -13.39 -28.27 12.92
N SER A 33 -13.17 -28.60 11.64
CA SER A 33 -11.88 -28.49 10.96
C SER A 33 -11.36 -27.06 10.93
N PHE A 34 -12.24 -26.08 10.74
CA PHE A 34 -11.90 -24.66 10.79
C PHE A 34 -11.45 -24.24 12.20
N PHE A 35 -12.14 -24.69 13.26
CA PHE A 35 -11.73 -24.45 14.64
C PHE A 35 -10.42 -25.18 15.02
N GLU A 36 -10.19 -26.40 14.53
CA GLU A 36 -8.91 -27.11 14.67
C GLU A 36 -7.77 -26.38 13.95
N THR A 37 -8.03 -25.86 12.75
CA THR A 37 -7.05 -25.08 11.99
C THR A 37 -6.73 -23.76 12.69
N ALA A 38 -7.74 -23.08 13.24
CA ALA A 38 -7.57 -21.88 14.05
C ALA A 38 -6.76 -22.15 15.34
N LYS A 39 -6.96 -23.31 16.00
CA LYS A 39 -6.12 -23.75 17.13
C LYS A 39 -4.69 -24.10 16.71
N ARG A 40 -4.50 -24.67 15.52
CA ARG A 40 -3.17 -25.01 14.98
C ARG A 40 -2.31 -23.78 14.67
N GLU A 41 -2.91 -22.66 14.31
CA GLU A 41 -2.19 -21.40 14.10
C GLU A 41 -1.62 -20.81 15.40
N GLU A 42 -2.21 -21.10 16.57
CA GLU A 42 -1.62 -20.74 17.88
C GLU A 42 -0.43 -21.64 18.29
N THR A 43 -0.18 -22.77 17.61
CA THR A 43 0.84 -23.75 18.02
C THR A 43 2.10 -23.76 17.13
N ARG A 44 2.41 -22.66 16.43
CA ARG A 44 3.79 -22.40 15.96
C ARG A 44 4.49 -21.43 16.91
N GLN A 45 4.49 -21.78 18.20
CA GLN A 45 5.52 -21.26 19.09
C GLN A 45 6.84 -21.96 18.74
N ILE A 46 7.78 -21.15 18.27
CA ILE A 46 9.19 -21.49 18.23
C ILE A 46 9.55 -21.86 19.68
N VAL A 47 10.02 -23.08 19.91
CA VAL A 47 10.48 -23.54 21.22
C VAL A 47 11.68 -22.69 21.62
N TYR A 48 11.43 -21.63 22.37
CA TYR A 48 12.42 -21.04 23.26
C TYR A 48 12.45 -21.89 24.51
N SER A 49 13.57 -22.57 24.74
CA SER A 49 13.91 -23.21 26.00
C SER A 49 14.23 -22.13 27.05
N GLY A 50 13.22 -21.36 27.44
CA GLY A 50 13.25 -20.40 28.53
C GLY A 50 11.87 -20.36 29.16
N SER A 51 11.79 -20.69 30.45
CA SER A 51 10.58 -20.65 31.26
C SER A 51 9.89 -19.29 31.12
N ILE A 52 8.56 -19.24 30.99
CA ILE A 52 7.78 -17.98 30.96
C ILE A 52 8.02 -17.14 32.23
N GLU A 53 8.47 -17.76 33.32
CA GLU A 53 8.84 -17.11 34.58
C GLU A 53 10.14 -16.28 34.49
N ASP A 54 10.96 -16.45 33.46
CA ASP A 54 12.27 -15.79 33.33
C ASP A 54 12.27 -14.56 32.42
N ILE A 55 11.12 -14.18 31.84
CA ILE A 55 11.04 -12.89 31.15
C ILE A 55 10.99 -11.81 32.25
N PRO A 56 11.99 -10.92 32.33
CA PRO A 56 12.00 -9.90 33.36
C PRO A 56 10.70 -9.08 33.26
N VAL A 57 9.94 -9.00 34.33
CA VAL A 57 8.71 -8.19 34.39
C VAL A 57 8.98 -6.75 33.92
N ALA A 58 10.20 -6.23 34.17
CA ALA A 58 10.66 -4.94 33.65
C ALA A 58 10.77 -4.86 32.11
N LEU A 59 11.06 -5.96 31.42
CA LEU A 59 11.08 -6.04 29.96
C LEU A 59 9.65 -6.02 29.40
N LEU A 60 8.74 -6.79 29.99
CA LEU A 60 7.31 -6.80 29.64
C LEU A 60 6.65 -5.46 29.98
N GLU A 61 6.90 -4.92 31.16
CA GLU A 61 6.46 -3.58 31.56
C GLU A 61 7.07 -2.49 30.69
N GLY A 62 8.32 -2.63 30.25
CA GLY A 62 8.97 -1.69 29.34
C GLY A 62 8.31 -1.69 27.97
N GLN A 63 7.98 -2.87 27.44
CA GLN A 63 7.26 -3.02 26.18
C GLN A 63 5.79 -2.57 26.28
N GLU A 64 5.10 -2.87 27.39
CA GLU A 64 3.74 -2.39 27.63
C GLU A 64 3.69 -0.89 27.91
N LYS A 65 4.62 -0.31 28.69
CA LYS A 65 4.72 1.15 28.92
C LYS A 65 5.04 1.90 27.63
N ALA A 66 5.91 1.35 26.78
CA ALA A 66 6.20 1.91 25.46
C ALA A 66 4.96 1.87 24.53
N LYS A 67 4.18 0.77 24.58
CA LYS A 67 2.91 0.64 23.82
C LYS A 67 1.78 1.51 24.40
N LYS A 68 1.82 1.82 25.70
CA LYS A 68 0.81 2.59 26.44
C LYS A 68 1.08 4.11 26.43
N GLN A 69 2.21 4.56 25.87
CA GLN A 69 2.65 5.96 25.97
C GLN A 69 2.07 6.93 24.94
N VAL A 70 1.21 6.47 24.02
CA VAL A 70 0.53 7.34 23.05
C VAL A 70 -0.99 7.22 23.23
N ASN A 71 -1.53 7.91 24.24
CA ASN A 71 -2.97 8.01 24.42
C ASN A 71 -3.53 9.02 23.41
N MET A 72 -3.75 8.55 22.17
CA MET A 72 -4.36 9.32 21.08
C MET A 72 -5.42 8.48 20.39
N VAL A 73 -6.60 9.05 20.22
CA VAL A 73 -7.72 8.45 19.51
C VAL A 73 -7.88 9.13 18.15
N VAL A 74 -7.87 8.35 17.07
CA VAL A 74 -7.78 8.88 15.70
C VAL A 74 -8.89 8.32 14.80
N GLN A 75 -9.46 9.19 13.97
CA GLN A 75 -10.23 8.84 12.77
C GLN A 75 -9.38 9.07 11.51
N ILE A 76 -9.53 8.21 10.50
CA ILE A 76 -8.86 8.36 9.21
C ILE A 76 -9.89 8.44 8.08
N LEU A 77 -9.80 9.46 7.23
CA LEU A 77 -10.68 9.69 6.11
C LEU A 77 -9.90 9.72 4.78
N ASN A 78 -10.39 9.02 3.76
CA ASN A 78 -9.87 9.08 2.41
C ASN A 78 -10.42 10.31 1.68
N GLY A 79 -9.57 11.30 1.43
CA GLY A 79 -9.91 12.54 0.75
C GLY A 79 -9.44 12.66 -0.70
N CYS A 80 -8.75 11.66 -1.26
CA CYS A 80 -8.29 11.66 -2.67
C CYS A 80 -8.89 10.53 -3.52
N GLY A 81 -9.67 9.63 -2.92
CA GLY A 81 -10.37 8.56 -3.63
C GLY A 81 -9.49 7.33 -3.95
N ALA A 82 -8.22 7.32 -3.56
CA ALA A 82 -7.36 6.15 -3.73
C ALA A 82 -7.86 4.98 -2.87
N LYS A 83 -8.14 3.83 -3.49
CA LYS A 83 -8.76 2.69 -2.81
C LYS A 83 -7.82 2.10 -1.75
N GLY A 84 -8.31 1.91 -0.52
CA GLY A 84 -7.62 1.17 0.53
C GLY A 84 -6.68 1.98 1.43
N ILE A 85 -6.33 3.22 1.06
CA ILE A 85 -5.31 4.01 1.78
C ILE A 85 -5.68 4.27 3.24
N ALA A 86 -6.95 4.50 3.57
CA ALA A 86 -7.37 4.73 4.96
C ALA A 86 -7.14 3.49 5.86
N ASN A 87 -7.34 2.28 5.31
CA ASN A 87 -7.13 1.03 6.05
C ASN A 87 -5.64 0.68 6.20
N GLU A 88 -4.83 1.03 5.20
CA GLU A 88 -3.38 0.86 5.28
C GLU A 88 -2.77 1.79 6.34
N MET A 89 -3.16 3.08 6.32
CA MET A 89 -2.77 4.03 7.38
C MET A 89 -3.26 3.57 8.77
N LYS A 90 -4.49 3.02 8.86
CA LYS A 90 -4.98 2.42 10.11
C LYS A 90 -4.04 1.33 10.62
N SER A 91 -3.62 0.43 9.73
CA SER A 91 -2.75 -0.70 10.09
C SER A 91 -1.41 -0.20 10.62
N TYR A 92 -0.84 0.82 9.96
CA TYR A 92 0.40 1.48 10.40
C TYR A 92 0.27 2.13 11.78
N LEU A 93 -0.70 3.02 11.98
CA LEU A 93 -0.89 3.73 13.25
C LEU A 93 -1.22 2.77 14.41
N THR A 94 -2.04 1.76 14.16
CA THR A 94 -2.34 0.71 15.15
C THR A 94 -1.07 -0.07 15.52
N GLY A 95 -0.19 -0.34 14.55
CA GLY A 95 1.12 -0.95 14.80
C GLY A 95 2.05 -0.11 15.68
N LEU A 96 1.89 1.21 15.66
CA LEU A 96 2.59 2.16 16.54
C LEU A 96 1.93 2.33 17.92
N GLY A 97 0.82 1.61 18.20
CA GLY A 97 0.10 1.70 19.45
C GLY A 97 -0.92 2.85 19.52
N ILE A 98 -1.23 3.52 18.40
CA ILE A 98 -2.28 4.55 18.34
C ILE A 98 -3.66 3.90 18.18
N ASP A 99 -4.65 4.42 18.88
CA ASP A 99 -6.03 3.93 18.84
C ASP A 99 -6.79 4.52 17.64
N VAL A 100 -6.87 3.77 16.54
CA VAL A 100 -7.64 4.15 15.36
C VAL A 100 -9.06 3.58 15.43
N ARG A 101 -10.02 4.44 15.77
CA ARG A 101 -11.42 4.04 16.00
C ARG A 101 -12.23 3.84 14.74
N SER A 102 -12.00 4.66 13.71
CA SER A 102 -12.76 4.57 12.47
C SER A 102 -11.93 4.93 11.22
N THR A 103 -12.31 4.29 10.12
CA THR A 103 -11.86 4.64 8.76
C THR A 103 -13.07 4.96 7.89
N GLY A 104 -12.93 5.87 6.93
CA GLY A 104 -14.02 6.26 6.04
C GLY A 104 -13.56 7.08 4.84
N ASN A 105 -14.52 7.69 4.15
CA ASN A 105 -14.26 8.70 3.12
C ASN A 105 -14.48 10.09 3.71
N ALA A 106 -13.73 11.07 3.22
CA ALA A 106 -14.01 12.47 3.53
C ALA A 106 -15.32 12.92 2.83
N ASP A 107 -15.73 14.16 3.12
CA ASP A 107 -16.89 14.81 2.50
C ASP A 107 -16.77 14.94 0.96
N ASN A 108 -15.54 14.96 0.44
CA ASN A 108 -15.23 14.94 -0.98
C ASN A 108 -13.86 14.30 -1.26
N PHE A 109 -13.57 14.02 -2.53
CA PHE A 109 -12.28 13.44 -2.98
C PHE A 109 -11.30 14.44 -3.60
N GLY A 110 -11.54 15.74 -3.43
CA GLY A 110 -10.72 16.81 -4.03
C GLY A 110 -9.56 17.28 -3.15
N TYR A 111 -9.20 16.54 -2.10
CA TYR A 111 -8.12 16.95 -1.21
C TYR A 111 -6.76 16.71 -1.89
N THR A 112 -6.15 17.77 -2.39
CA THR A 112 -4.77 17.72 -2.94
C THR A 112 -3.71 17.59 -1.85
N LYS A 113 -4.04 18.01 -0.62
CA LYS A 113 -3.18 17.95 0.57
C LYS A 113 -3.85 17.27 1.75
N SER A 114 -3.08 16.45 2.46
CA SER A 114 -3.50 15.76 3.67
C SER A 114 -3.67 16.75 4.82
N LYS A 115 -4.60 16.48 5.73
CA LYS A 115 -4.98 17.39 6.82
C LYS A 115 -5.13 16.64 8.14
N VAL A 116 -4.83 17.33 9.24
CA VAL A 116 -5.11 16.86 10.61
C VAL A 116 -6.05 17.85 11.27
N LEU A 117 -7.25 17.39 11.64
CA LEU A 117 -8.20 18.14 12.46
C LEU A 117 -7.98 17.77 13.94
N ILE A 118 -8.07 18.74 14.83
CA ILE A 118 -7.89 18.54 16.28
C ILE A 118 -9.23 18.77 16.97
N HIS A 119 -9.69 17.80 17.74
CA HIS A 119 -11.02 17.81 18.36
C HIS A 119 -10.99 18.04 19.87
N HIS A 120 -9.88 17.73 20.53
CA HIS A 120 -9.70 17.90 21.97
C HIS A 120 -8.73 19.06 22.29
N ASP A 121 -8.92 19.69 23.45
CA ASP A 121 -8.07 20.77 23.99
C ASP A 121 -6.66 20.31 24.46
N GLN A 122 -6.37 19.01 24.42
CA GLN A 122 -5.04 18.45 24.74
C GLN A 122 -4.09 18.53 23.54
N TYR A 123 -3.76 19.76 23.16
CA TYR A 123 -2.87 20.09 22.03
C TYR A 123 -1.44 19.55 22.15
N SER A 124 -0.99 19.17 23.36
CA SER A 124 0.43 18.90 23.66
C SER A 124 1.04 17.74 22.88
N GLN A 125 0.21 16.89 22.25
CA GLN A 125 0.64 15.71 21.51
C GLN A 125 0.45 15.83 19.98
N ALA A 126 -0.14 16.92 19.47
CA ALA A 126 -0.42 17.08 18.04
C ALA A 126 0.85 17.03 17.19
N ASP A 127 1.92 17.68 17.65
CA ASP A 127 3.20 17.68 16.93
C ASP A 127 3.87 16.30 16.92
N GLN A 128 3.65 15.49 17.96
CA GLN A 128 4.10 14.09 17.98
C GLN A 128 3.32 13.27 16.95
N PHE A 129 1.99 13.43 16.89
CA PHE A 129 1.17 12.75 15.89
C PHE A 129 1.62 13.08 14.46
N VAL A 130 1.82 14.37 14.15
CA VAL A 130 2.30 14.83 12.84
C VAL A 130 3.68 14.25 12.49
N LYS A 131 4.59 14.16 13.46
CA LYS A 131 5.91 13.53 13.25
C LYS A 131 5.80 12.05 12.92
N LEU A 132 4.91 11.31 13.59
CA LEU A 132 4.72 9.87 13.35
C LEU A 132 4.23 9.58 11.93
N ILE A 133 3.41 10.45 11.36
CA ILE A 133 2.90 10.28 9.98
C ILE A 133 3.81 10.88 8.89
N GLY A 134 5.03 11.33 9.22
CA GLY A 134 6.04 11.70 8.21
C GLY A 134 6.50 13.16 8.23
N GLY A 135 5.97 14.03 9.10
CA GLY A 135 6.53 15.35 9.42
C GLY A 135 6.55 16.40 8.29
N LEU A 136 6.17 16.06 7.06
CA LEU A 136 6.06 16.99 5.94
C LEU A 136 4.78 17.81 6.05
N MET A 137 4.92 19.13 5.85
CA MET A 137 3.92 20.19 6.03
C MET A 137 2.47 19.74 5.82
N ILE A 138 1.80 19.32 6.89
CA ILE A 138 0.34 19.24 6.94
C ILE A 138 -0.13 20.70 7.06
N PRO A 139 -0.81 21.27 6.06
CA PRO A 139 -1.27 22.65 6.15
C PRO A 139 -2.17 22.77 7.39
N GLU A 140 -1.80 23.69 8.29
CA GLU A 140 -2.50 23.96 9.53
C GLU A 140 -3.98 24.20 9.26
N TYR A 141 -4.80 23.19 9.54
CA TYR A 141 -6.20 23.42 9.85
C TYR A 141 -6.50 22.83 11.22
N ARG A 142 -5.99 23.53 12.25
CA ARG A 142 -6.30 23.27 13.66
C ARG A 142 -7.63 23.94 14.00
N LYS A 143 -8.74 23.42 13.51
CA LYS A 143 -10.06 23.85 13.98
C LYS A 143 -10.53 22.92 15.10
N LEU A 144 -10.63 23.45 16.31
CA LEU A 144 -11.29 22.76 17.41
C LEU A 144 -12.74 22.45 17.01
N MET A 145 -13.07 21.17 16.92
CA MET A 145 -14.41 20.68 16.64
C MET A 145 -14.88 19.85 17.85
N PRO A 146 -15.42 20.49 18.90
CA PRO A 146 -15.81 19.83 20.13
C PRO A 146 -17.00 18.88 19.91
N GLY A 147 -17.07 17.79 20.68
CA GLY A 147 -18.16 16.82 20.63
C GLY A 147 -17.93 15.61 19.73
N GLN A 148 -16.69 15.34 19.32
CA GLN A 148 -16.29 14.12 18.63
C GLN A 148 -15.60 13.15 19.61
N GLU A 149 -15.74 11.84 19.38
CA GLU A 149 -15.10 10.78 20.20
C GLU A 149 -13.61 10.57 19.88
N TYR A 150 -13.06 11.35 18.95
CA TYR A 150 -11.68 11.26 18.48
C TYR A 150 -10.90 12.49 18.93
N ASP A 151 -9.61 12.35 19.22
CA ASP A 151 -8.71 13.48 19.46
C ASP A 151 -8.30 14.14 18.14
N TYR A 152 -8.09 13.33 17.11
CA TYR A 152 -7.64 13.76 15.78
C TYR A 152 -8.43 13.10 14.64
N THR A 153 -8.63 13.86 13.56
CA THR A 153 -9.06 13.31 12.26
C THR A 153 -7.97 13.54 11.23
N LEU A 154 -7.42 12.46 10.66
CA LEU A 154 -6.47 12.49 9.54
C LEU A 154 -7.22 12.32 8.22
N ILE A 155 -7.24 13.36 7.39
CA ILE A 155 -7.75 13.29 6.02
C ILE A 155 -6.56 13.08 5.07
N LEU A 156 -6.57 11.98 4.32
CA LEU A 156 -5.53 11.64 3.35
C LEU A 156 -5.83 12.29 1.99
N GLY A 157 -4.97 13.21 1.57
CA GLY A 157 -5.05 13.88 0.27
C GLY A 157 -4.25 13.15 -0.82
N GLU A 158 -4.13 13.74 -2.01
CA GLU A 158 -3.33 13.19 -3.13
C GLU A 158 -1.84 13.08 -2.77
N ASP A 159 -1.39 13.86 -1.80
CA ASP A 159 -0.05 13.81 -1.24
C ASP A 159 0.18 12.69 -0.22
N PHE A 160 -0.77 11.78 0.02
CA PHE A 160 -0.67 10.73 1.04
C PHE A 160 0.61 9.88 0.93
N LEU A 161 1.19 9.77 -0.27
CA LEU A 161 2.48 9.09 -0.51
C LEU A 161 3.67 9.78 0.17
N ASP A 162 3.55 11.03 0.64
CA ASP A 162 4.55 11.72 1.47
C ASP A 162 4.45 11.32 2.94
N LEU A 163 3.35 10.66 3.33
CA LEU A 163 3.09 10.26 4.70
C LEU A 163 3.57 8.84 4.95
N GLN A 164 4.09 8.56 6.14
CA GLN A 164 4.28 7.17 6.59
C GLN A 164 2.92 6.47 6.74
N PRO A 165 2.76 5.20 6.34
CA PRO A 165 3.79 4.27 5.86
C PRO A 165 4.06 4.35 4.35
N PHE A 166 3.29 5.15 3.61
CA PHE A 166 3.32 5.20 2.15
C PHE A 166 4.60 5.82 1.59
N ALA A 167 5.18 6.72 2.38
CA ALA A 167 6.48 7.30 2.15
C ALA A 167 7.53 6.19 2.16
N ALA A 168 7.90 5.77 0.97
CA ALA A 168 8.94 4.80 0.73
C ALA A 168 10.25 5.23 1.41
N THR A 169 10.56 4.65 2.57
CA THR A 169 11.87 4.85 3.22
C THR A 169 13.00 4.14 2.48
N ASN A 170 12.68 3.25 1.52
CA ASN A 170 13.58 2.68 0.51
C ASN A 170 12.77 1.77 -0.44
N LEU A 171 11.98 2.31 -1.39
CA LEU A 171 11.40 1.48 -2.45
C LEU A 171 12.05 1.78 -3.80
N SER A 172 12.87 0.84 -4.25
CA SER A 172 13.18 0.65 -5.65
C SER A 172 11.89 0.73 -6.48
N ALA A 173 11.84 1.59 -7.50
CA ALA A 173 10.86 1.40 -8.56
C ALA A 173 11.31 0.19 -9.38
N ASN A 174 10.37 -0.67 -9.76
CA ASN A 174 10.61 -1.70 -10.74
C ASN A 174 10.65 -1.04 -12.12
N ILE A 175 11.85 -0.84 -12.65
CA ILE A 175 12.06 -0.11 -13.90
C ILE A 175 12.33 -1.09 -15.04
N GLU A 176 11.68 -0.84 -16.16
CA GLU A 176 12.09 -1.35 -17.47
C GLU A 176 12.82 -0.27 -18.26
N ILE A 177 13.88 -0.63 -18.96
CA ILE A 177 14.66 0.30 -19.78
C ILE A 177 14.69 -0.19 -21.23
N LEU A 178 14.14 0.60 -22.14
CA LEU A 178 14.04 0.29 -23.56
C LEU A 178 14.89 1.26 -24.39
N ASN A 179 15.69 0.71 -25.30
CA ASN A 179 16.41 1.49 -26.29
C ASN A 179 15.49 1.88 -27.45
N GLY A 180 15.14 3.16 -27.53
CA GLY A 180 14.27 3.73 -28.58
C GLY A 180 15.01 4.54 -29.64
N CYS A 181 16.34 4.60 -29.60
CA CYS A 181 17.16 5.33 -30.60
C CYS A 181 18.15 4.44 -31.38
N GLY A 182 18.25 3.15 -31.01
CA GLY A 182 19.14 2.19 -31.68
C GLY A 182 20.62 2.31 -31.29
N ALA A 183 20.98 3.17 -30.33
CA ALA A 183 22.36 3.32 -29.87
C ALA A 183 22.84 2.07 -29.12
N SER A 184 23.90 1.44 -29.62
CA SER A 184 24.40 0.16 -29.07
C SER A 184 24.84 0.29 -27.60
N GLY A 185 24.35 -0.62 -26.75
CA GLY A 185 24.69 -0.69 -25.33
C GLY A 185 24.09 0.40 -24.45
N LEU A 186 23.27 1.31 -24.99
CA LEU A 186 22.72 2.46 -24.26
C LEU A 186 21.85 2.03 -23.07
N SER A 187 20.94 1.09 -23.28
CA SER A 187 20.00 0.62 -22.25
C SER A 187 20.70 -0.07 -21.07
N HIS A 188 21.79 -0.83 -21.33
CA HIS A 188 22.63 -1.40 -20.28
C HIS A 188 23.43 -0.34 -19.51
N ARG A 189 23.90 0.73 -20.16
CA ARG A 189 24.55 1.85 -19.45
C ARG A 189 23.58 2.53 -18.50
N PHE A 190 22.35 2.78 -18.96
CA PHE A 190 21.30 3.35 -18.11
C PHE A 190 20.92 2.40 -16.97
N GLN A 191 20.87 1.08 -17.20
CA GLN A 191 20.68 0.09 -16.14
C GLN A 191 21.69 0.25 -15.01
N GLN A 192 22.98 0.35 -15.34
CA GLN A 192 24.04 0.52 -14.33
C GLN A 192 23.84 1.80 -13.51
N TYR A 193 23.53 2.92 -14.18
CA TYR A 193 23.24 4.18 -13.49
C TYR A 193 22.01 4.05 -12.58
N MET A 194 20.91 3.46 -13.06
CA MET A 194 19.68 3.32 -12.28
C MET A 194 19.92 2.44 -11.04
N SER A 195 20.60 1.29 -11.20
CA SER A 195 20.92 0.42 -10.08
C SER A 195 21.83 1.08 -9.05
N ALA A 196 22.85 1.82 -9.49
CA ALA A 196 23.72 2.61 -8.59
C ALA A 196 22.95 3.71 -7.82
N ASN A 197 21.76 4.09 -8.30
CA ASN A 197 20.91 5.12 -7.74
C ASN A 197 19.71 4.56 -6.95
N GLY A 198 19.73 3.27 -6.61
CA GLY A 198 18.72 2.63 -5.75
C GLY A 198 17.44 2.17 -6.46
N TYR A 199 17.43 2.17 -7.80
CA TYR A 199 16.31 1.62 -8.58
C TYR A 199 16.52 0.14 -8.89
N GLU A 200 15.43 -0.62 -8.95
CA GLU A 200 15.46 -2.04 -9.30
C GLU A 200 15.08 -2.21 -10.77
N VAL A 201 16.08 -2.47 -11.61
CA VAL A 201 15.85 -2.67 -13.05
C VAL A 201 15.41 -4.12 -13.28
N LYS A 202 14.17 -4.31 -13.72
CA LYS A 202 13.57 -5.63 -13.97
C LYS A 202 13.88 -6.17 -15.36
N SER A 203 13.92 -5.29 -16.35
CA SER A 203 14.16 -5.64 -17.74
C SER A 203 14.91 -4.54 -18.49
N VAL A 204 15.70 -4.97 -19.46
CA VAL A 204 16.43 -4.12 -20.40
C VAL A 204 16.22 -4.68 -21.79
N GLY A 205 15.87 -3.83 -22.75
CA GLY A 205 15.57 -4.27 -24.11
C GLY A 205 15.57 -3.15 -25.14
N ASN A 206 14.93 -3.43 -26.26
CA ASN A 206 14.65 -2.47 -27.33
C ASN A 206 13.19 -2.04 -27.25
N ALA A 207 12.91 -0.79 -27.61
CA ALA A 207 11.54 -0.35 -27.81
C ALA A 207 10.96 -0.95 -29.11
N GLU A 208 9.66 -0.75 -29.34
CA GLU A 208 8.98 -1.21 -30.55
C GLU A 208 9.57 -0.61 -31.84
N HIS A 209 10.16 0.59 -31.74
CA HIS A 209 10.82 1.30 -32.83
C HIS A 209 12.05 2.08 -32.33
N PHE A 210 12.92 2.51 -33.25
CA PHE A 210 14.22 3.14 -32.95
C PHE A 210 14.31 4.63 -33.33
N ASP A 211 13.19 5.26 -33.66
CA ASP A 211 13.10 6.65 -34.09
C ASP A 211 12.42 7.54 -33.04
N TYR A 212 12.45 7.15 -31.75
CA TYR A 212 11.93 7.99 -30.68
C TYR A 212 12.73 9.30 -30.60
N PRO A 213 12.14 10.46 -30.90
CA PRO A 213 12.88 11.72 -30.95
C PRO A 213 13.27 12.22 -29.55
N ARG A 214 12.46 11.87 -28.53
CA ARG A 214 12.66 12.25 -27.13
C ARG A 214 12.50 11.04 -26.22
N THR A 215 13.20 11.08 -25.10
CA THR A 215 13.15 10.09 -24.04
C THR A 215 11.82 10.19 -23.32
N LYS A 216 11.15 9.05 -23.10
CA LYS A 216 9.83 8.98 -22.48
C LYS A 216 9.87 8.17 -21.19
N ILE A 217 9.00 8.55 -20.26
CA ILE A 217 8.73 7.81 -19.03
C ILE A 217 7.27 7.40 -19.06
N ILE A 218 6.99 6.10 -19.13
CA ILE A 218 5.62 5.56 -19.07
C ILE A 218 5.38 5.01 -17.67
N VAL A 219 4.34 5.52 -17.03
CA VAL A 219 3.98 5.21 -15.65
C VAL A 219 2.84 4.18 -15.64
N HIS A 220 3.13 3.00 -15.10
CA HIS A 220 2.18 1.88 -15.04
C HIS A 220 1.46 1.77 -13.69
N ASN A 221 1.72 2.70 -12.77
CA ASN A 221 1.09 2.79 -11.46
C ASN A 221 0.68 4.25 -11.17
N ARG A 222 -0.63 4.54 -11.03
CA ARG A 222 -1.17 5.91 -10.81
C ARG A 222 -0.57 6.59 -9.57
N LEU A 223 -0.07 5.80 -8.62
CA LEU A 223 0.49 6.27 -7.37
C LEU A 223 2.00 6.52 -7.46
N ASN A 224 2.59 6.55 -8.67
CA ASN A 224 4.03 6.59 -8.80
C ASN A 224 4.56 8.03 -8.92
N ARG A 225 4.65 8.74 -7.80
CA ARG A 225 5.42 10.00 -7.72
C ARG A 225 6.91 9.82 -8.01
N LYS A 226 7.42 8.59 -8.04
CA LYS A 226 8.80 8.32 -8.48
C LYS A 226 8.98 8.63 -9.96
N ALA A 227 7.92 8.66 -10.78
CA ALA A 227 8.03 9.06 -12.17
C ALA A 227 8.44 10.53 -12.34
N VAL A 228 7.88 11.42 -11.50
CA VAL A 228 8.24 12.85 -11.48
C VAL A 228 9.66 13.03 -10.97
N SER A 229 9.99 12.41 -9.83
CA SER A 229 11.35 12.44 -9.28
C SER A 229 12.39 11.83 -10.24
N LEU A 230 12.03 10.75 -10.93
CA LEU A 230 12.85 10.14 -11.98
C LEU A 230 13.02 11.10 -13.16
N SER A 231 11.95 11.75 -13.63
CA SER A 231 12.05 12.72 -14.72
C SER A 231 13.00 13.87 -14.39
N GLU A 232 12.91 14.42 -13.18
CA GLU A 232 13.81 15.48 -12.70
C GLU A 232 15.25 14.98 -12.61
N LYS A 233 15.46 13.80 -12.02
CA LYS A 233 16.79 13.20 -11.84
C LYS A 233 17.47 12.88 -13.17
N LEU A 234 16.70 12.46 -14.18
CA LEU A 234 17.21 12.14 -15.52
C LEU A 234 17.30 13.36 -16.44
N GLY A 235 16.62 14.45 -16.12
CA GLY A 235 16.48 15.61 -17.01
C GLY A 235 15.48 15.38 -18.15
N VAL A 236 14.48 14.54 -17.94
CA VAL A 236 13.37 14.31 -18.88
C VAL A 236 12.29 15.36 -18.65
N ALA A 237 11.78 15.97 -19.72
CA ALA A 237 10.74 16.99 -19.61
C ALA A 237 9.43 16.39 -19.08
N ALA A 238 8.70 17.16 -18.26
CA ALA A 238 7.40 16.72 -17.71
C ALA A 238 6.39 16.35 -18.80
N ALA A 239 6.45 16.99 -19.97
CA ALA A 239 5.61 16.68 -21.13
C ALA A 239 5.89 15.30 -21.77
N ASP A 240 7.02 14.68 -21.46
CA ASP A 240 7.41 13.34 -21.94
C ASP A 240 7.16 12.24 -20.89
N VAL A 241 6.54 12.59 -19.76
CA VAL A 241 6.00 11.65 -18.78
C VAL A 241 4.56 11.32 -19.17
N GLN A 242 4.29 10.04 -19.41
CA GLN A 242 2.99 9.51 -19.82
C GLN A 242 2.48 8.52 -18.79
N TYR A 243 1.17 8.43 -18.63
CA TYR A 243 0.53 7.47 -17.74
C TYR A 243 -0.18 6.42 -18.60
N SER A 244 0.08 5.14 -18.33
CA SER A 244 -0.64 4.03 -18.96
C SER A 244 -2.12 4.10 -18.60
N ASP A 245 -3.03 3.57 -19.43
CA ASP A 245 -4.43 3.43 -19.06
C ASP A 245 -4.72 2.12 -18.29
N GLU A 246 -3.80 1.17 -18.37
CA GLU A 246 -3.92 -0.18 -17.81
C GLU A 246 -3.13 -0.32 -16.50
N PHE A 247 -3.79 0.02 -15.40
CA PHE A 247 -3.24 -0.12 -14.05
C PHE A 247 -3.63 -1.47 -13.44
N GLY A 248 -2.66 -2.18 -12.83
CA GLY A 248 -2.97 -3.27 -11.90
C GLY A 248 -2.49 -4.68 -12.25
N ASN A 249 -1.59 -4.87 -13.23
CA ASN A 249 -1.00 -6.20 -13.46
C ASN A 249 0.48 -6.21 -13.89
N ASN A 250 1.17 -5.07 -13.84
CA ASN A 250 2.56 -4.98 -14.26
C ASN A 250 3.51 -5.12 -13.06
N LYS A 251 4.45 -6.07 -13.16
CA LYS A 251 5.64 -6.14 -12.28
C LYS A 251 6.57 -4.94 -12.46
N ILE A 252 6.29 -4.07 -13.43
CA ILE A 252 7.02 -2.87 -13.81
C ILE A 252 6.19 -1.66 -13.38
N ASP A 253 6.79 -0.77 -12.60
CA ASP A 253 6.18 0.48 -12.16
C ASP A 253 6.37 1.61 -13.19
N VAL A 254 7.50 1.57 -13.91
CA VAL A 254 7.92 2.59 -14.88
C VAL A 254 8.66 1.94 -16.05
N THR A 255 8.30 2.31 -17.27
CA THR A 255 9.11 2.04 -18.47
C THR A 255 9.83 3.32 -18.89
N LEU A 256 11.16 3.28 -18.99
CA LEU A 256 12.00 4.34 -19.51
C LEU A 256 12.40 4.01 -20.96
N ILE A 257 11.89 4.78 -21.92
CA ILE A 257 12.24 4.63 -23.35
C ILE A 257 13.27 5.71 -23.71
N LEU A 258 14.49 5.30 -24.04
CA LEU A 258 15.61 6.19 -24.34
C LEU A 258 15.55 6.66 -25.80
N GLY A 259 15.29 7.94 -26.01
CA GLY A 259 15.17 8.57 -27.33
C GLY A 259 16.49 9.16 -27.84
N ASN A 260 16.42 9.80 -29.01
CA ASN A 260 17.57 10.43 -29.66
C ASN A 260 18.19 11.57 -28.83
N ASP A 261 17.48 12.11 -27.84
CA ASP A 261 17.96 13.13 -26.90
C ASP A 261 18.78 12.56 -25.72
N TYR A 262 19.11 11.26 -25.70
CA TYR A 262 19.74 10.59 -24.55
C TYR A 262 21.05 11.27 -24.08
N PHE A 263 21.79 11.92 -24.98
CA PHE A 263 23.03 12.63 -24.67
C PHE A 263 22.81 13.89 -23.81
N HIS A 264 21.58 14.39 -23.74
CA HIS A 264 21.22 15.49 -22.86
C HIS A 264 20.77 15.04 -21.46
N LEU A 265 20.61 13.73 -21.24
CA LEU A 265 20.18 13.18 -19.95
C LEU A 265 21.34 13.16 -18.94
N THR A 266 21.00 13.31 -17.67
CA THR A 266 21.95 13.32 -16.54
C THR A 266 22.92 12.13 -16.55
N PRO A 267 22.48 10.87 -16.77
CA PRO A 267 23.40 9.72 -16.76
C PRO A 267 24.49 9.82 -17.82
N TYR A 268 24.20 10.40 -18.98
CA TYR A 268 25.17 10.51 -20.07
C TYR A 268 26.14 11.68 -19.83
N LYS A 269 25.62 12.85 -19.44
CA LYS A 269 26.43 14.04 -19.10
C LYS A 269 27.46 13.76 -18.01
N ASN A 270 27.08 13.01 -16.97
CA ASN A 270 27.96 12.74 -15.83
C ASN A 270 29.06 11.70 -16.13
N LEU A 271 28.97 10.98 -17.26
CA LEU A 271 29.94 9.98 -17.67
C LEU A 271 31.02 10.52 -18.62
N GLU A 272 30.82 11.71 -19.23
CA GLU A 272 31.85 12.39 -20.04
C GLU A 272 32.87 13.19 -19.19
N ILE A 273 32.67 13.25 -17.88
CA ILE A 273 33.50 14.03 -16.93
C ILE A 273 34.43 13.12 -16.10
N ARG A 274 34.59 11.84 -16.47
CA ARG A 274 35.49 10.90 -15.78
C ARG A 274 36.55 10.32 -16.70
#